data_AF-A0A4Z2I4C9-F1
#
_entry.id   AF-A0A4Z2I4C9-F1
#
_cell.length_a   1.000
_cell.length_b   1.000
_cell.length_c   1.000
_cell.angle_alpha   90.00
_cell.angle_beta   90.00
_cell.angle_gamma   90.00
#
_symmetry.space_group_name_H-M   'P 1'
#
loop_
_entity.id
_entity.type
_entity.pdbx_description
1 polymer ?
#
loop_
_entity_poly.entity_id
_entity_poly.type
_entity_poly.pdbx_seq_one_letter_code
_entity_poly.pdbx_strand_id
1 'polypeptide(L)'
;MARLDQVITNIVDIFLEYAADDGGKKPKLNKEELKKVLEQEIQSPELKDKINAGDIEEAMKMLDKNHDGEVNFREFCRCVSDLAKCYYQKKTGKGGKKGKGKEREGEEED
;
A
#
# COMPACT_ATOMS: atom_id res chain seq x y z
N MET A 1 -9.81 -11.05 -21.89
CA MET A 1 -8.56 -11.56 -21.29
C MET A 1 -8.92 -12.47 -20.12
N ALA A 2 -8.03 -13.39 -19.74
CA ALA A 2 -8.23 -14.12 -18.49
C ALA A 2 -8.13 -13.15 -17.31
N ARG A 3 -8.83 -13.45 -16.21
CA ARG A 3 -8.92 -12.53 -15.06
C ARG A 3 -7.54 -12.21 -14.44
N LEU A 4 -6.64 -13.19 -14.42
CA LEU A 4 -5.29 -12.98 -13.88
C LEU A 4 -4.45 -12.11 -14.81
N ASP A 5 -4.54 -12.33 -16.13
CA ASP A 5 -3.87 -11.49 -17.13
C ASP A 5 -4.27 -10.03 -16.95
N GLN A 6 -5.58 -9.77 -16.80
CA GLN A 6 -6.10 -8.41 -16.59
C GLN A 6 -5.59 -7.79 -15.29
N VAL A 7 -5.48 -8.56 -14.20
CA VAL A 7 -4.91 -8.06 -12.94
C VAL A 7 -3.44 -7.69 -13.12
N ILE A 8 -2.67 -8.53 -13.81
CA ILE A 8 -1.24 -8.28 -14.05
C ILE A 8 -1.06 -7.05 -14.93
N THR A 9 -1.80 -6.92 -16.04
CA THR A 9 -1.72 -5.75 -16.92
C THR A 9 -2.11 -4.48 -16.18
N ASN A 10 -3.20 -4.50 -15.40
CA ASN A 10 -3.63 -3.33 -14.64
C ASN A 10 -2.58 -2.89 -13.59
N ILE A 11 -1.88 -3.81 -12.93
CA ILE A 11 -0.79 -3.45 -11.99
C ILE A 11 0.33 -2.71 -12.71
N VAL A 12 0.66 -3.14 -13.94
CA VAL A 12 1.68 -2.49 -14.77
C VAL A 12 1.20 -1.11 -15.24
N ASP A 13 -0.03 -1.03 -15.74
CA ASP A 13 -0.61 0.20 -16.27
C ASP A 13 -0.69 1.28 -15.18
N ILE A 14 -1.19 0.94 -13.99
CA ILE A 14 -1.22 1.84 -12.84
C ILE A 14 0.19 2.34 -12.49
N PHE A 15 1.19 1.46 -12.49
CA PHE A 15 2.55 1.90 -12.17
C PHE A 15 3.10 2.89 -13.21
N LEU A 16 2.90 2.60 -14.50
CA LEU A 16 3.39 3.44 -15.58
C LEU A 16 2.61 4.76 -15.73
N GLU A 17 1.33 4.79 -15.37
CA GLU A 17 0.51 6.00 -15.41
C GLU A 17 0.99 7.05 -14.40
N TYR A 18 1.41 6.62 -13.22
CA TYR A 18 1.79 7.53 -12.14
C TYR A 18 3.30 7.78 -12.05
N ALA A 19 4.13 6.89 -12.59
CA ALA A 19 5.57 7.09 -12.62
C ALA A 19 5.94 8.08 -13.72
N ALA A 20 6.57 9.20 -13.35
CA ALA A 20 7.08 10.13 -14.34
C ALA A 20 8.15 9.48 -15.24
N ASP A 21 8.07 9.75 -16.55
CA ASP A 21 9.14 9.44 -17.49
C ASP A 21 10.20 10.55 -17.43
N ASP A 22 11.23 10.35 -16.61
CA ASP A 22 12.34 11.30 -16.41
C ASP A 22 13.38 11.20 -17.55
N GLY A 23 12.91 11.19 -18.80
CA GLY A 23 13.77 11.27 -19.99
C GLY A 23 14.66 10.05 -20.22
N GLY A 24 14.10 8.84 -20.14
CA GLY A 24 14.79 7.59 -20.49
C GLY A 24 15.41 6.81 -19.32
N LYS A 25 15.16 7.24 -18.08
CA LYS A 25 15.41 6.42 -16.88
C LYS A 25 14.31 5.37 -16.72
N LYS A 26 14.61 4.33 -15.94
CA LYS A 26 13.57 3.34 -15.58
C LYS A 26 12.48 4.05 -14.76
N PRO A 27 11.19 3.87 -15.08
CA PRO A 27 10.11 4.53 -14.35
C PRO A 27 10.14 4.15 -12.87
N LYS A 28 9.95 5.15 -12.02
CA LYS A 28 9.87 5.03 -10.57
C LYS A 28 8.85 6.02 -10.04
N LEU A 29 8.30 5.74 -8.86
CA LEU A 29 7.39 6.63 -8.15
C LEU A 29 8.17 7.39 -7.08
N ASN A 30 8.13 8.71 -7.13
CA ASN A 30 8.54 9.51 -5.98
C ASN A 30 7.46 9.50 -4.88
N LYS A 31 7.76 10.13 -3.74
CA LYS A 31 6.86 10.21 -2.58
C LYS A 31 5.47 10.77 -2.93
N GLU A 32 5.39 11.78 -3.80
CA GLU A 32 4.13 12.43 -4.19
C GLU A 32 3.30 11.56 -5.14
N GLU A 33 3.97 10.92 -6.11
CA GLU A 33 3.33 9.99 -7.05
C GLU A 33 2.80 8.76 -6.34
N LEU A 34 3.60 8.17 -5.44
CA LEU A 34 3.18 7.08 -4.59
C LEU A 34 1.94 7.46 -3.77
N LYS A 35 1.91 8.67 -3.21
CA LYS A 35 0.74 9.16 -2.47
C LYS A 35 -0.52 9.16 -3.34
N LYS A 36 -0.42 9.67 -4.57
CA LYS A 36 -1.55 9.70 -5.52
C LYS A 36 -2.04 8.30 -5.83
N VAL A 37 -1.15 7.34 -6.12
CA VAL A 37 -1.53 5.94 -6.35
C VAL A 37 -2.31 5.38 -5.16
N LEU A 38 -1.80 5.57 -3.93
CA LEU A 38 -2.43 5.06 -2.72
C LEU A 38 -3.79 5.71 -2.43
N GLU A 39 -3.96 7.00 -2.74
CA GLU A 39 -5.22 7.72 -2.51
C GLU A 39 -6.29 7.40 -3.57
N GLN A 40 -5.89 7.26 -4.84
CA GLN A 40 -6.80 7.13 -5.98
C GLN A 40 -7.16 5.68 -6.29
N GLU A 41 -6.19 4.76 -6.28
CA GLU A 41 -6.39 3.36 -6.67
C GLU A 41 -6.91 2.49 -5.52
N ILE A 42 -6.60 2.87 -4.27
CA ILE A 42 -6.95 2.07 -3.09
C ILE A 42 -8.16 2.70 -2.39
N GLN A 43 -9.36 2.34 -2.83
CA GLN A 43 -10.60 2.91 -2.29
C GLN A 43 -11.21 2.09 -1.14
N SER A 44 -10.81 0.83 -0.99
CA SER A 44 -11.28 -0.05 0.09
C SER A 44 -10.80 0.47 1.46
N PRO A 45 -11.72 0.77 2.40
CA PRO A 45 -11.36 1.20 3.75
C PRO A 45 -10.39 0.24 4.44
N GLU A 46 -10.57 -1.07 4.22
CA GLU A 46 -9.73 -2.11 4.82
C GLU A 46 -8.28 -2.08 4.33
N LEU A 47 -8.06 -1.71 3.07
CA LEU A 47 -6.73 -1.55 2.51
C LEU A 47 -6.13 -0.19 2.90
N LYS A 48 -6.97 0.85 2.96
CA LYS A 48 -6.60 2.19 3.45
C LYS A 48 -6.20 2.22 4.93
N ASP A 49 -6.71 1.33 5.77
CA ASP A 49 -6.27 1.23 7.17
C ASP A 49 -4.88 0.58 7.31
N LYS A 50 -4.48 -0.23 6.33
CA LYS A 50 -3.23 -1.00 6.37
C LYS A 50 -2.04 -0.22 5.86
N ILE A 51 -2.27 0.51 4.80
CA ILE A 51 -1.36 1.53 4.34
C ILE A 51 -1.63 2.68 5.28
N ASN A 52 -0.67 3.15 6.06
CA ASN A 52 -0.90 4.37 6.84
C ASN A 52 -0.98 5.54 5.84
N ALA A 53 -2.08 5.66 5.08
CA ALA A 53 -2.22 6.62 4.00
C ALA A 53 -2.22 8.06 4.55
N GLY A 54 -2.44 8.23 5.86
CA GLY A 54 -2.22 9.48 6.57
C GLY A 54 -0.75 9.83 6.81
N ASP A 55 0.17 8.87 6.67
CA ASP A 55 1.61 9.04 6.80
C ASP A 55 2.35 8.39 5.61
N ILE A 56 2.40 9.16 4.51
CA ILE A 56 3.13 8.79 3.30
C ILE A 56 4.62 8.53 3.57
N GLU A 57 5.21 9.07 4.64
CA GLU A 57 6.62 8.80 4.97
C GLU A 57 6.82 7.39 5.47
N GLU A 58 5.93 6.92 6.34
CA GLU A 58 5.95 5.52 6.79
C GLU A 58 5.66 4.57 5.62
N ALA A 59 4.71 4.92 4.75
CA ALA A 59 4.46 4.14 3.53
C ALA A 59 5.72 4.08 2.63
N MET A 60 6.39 5.21 2.42
CA MET A 60 7.62 5.28 1.63
C MET A 60 8.72 4.42 2.26
N LYS A 61 9.00 4.55 3.56
CA LYS A 61 10.01 3.73 4.27
C LYS A 61 9.71 2.23 4.20
N MET A 62 8.42 1.86 4.19
CA MET A 62 8.03 0.47 4.05
C MET A 62 8.28 -0.07 2.64
N LEU A 63 8.19 0.77 1.61
CA LEU A 63 8.23 0.40 0.21
C LEU A 63 9.60 0.54 -0.44
N ASP A 64 10.25 1.68 -0.22
CA ASP A 64 11.61 2.00 -0.63
C ASP A 64 12.60 1.20 0.23
N LYS A 65 12.99 0.01 -0.26
CA LYS A 65 13.85 -0.93 0.47
C LYS A 65 15.32 -0.69 0.24
N ASN A 66 15.66 -0.12 -0.90
CA ASN A 66 17.02 0.32 -1.19
C ASN A 66 17.32 1.71 -0.61
N HIS A 67 16.31 2.40 -0.06
CA HIS A 67 16.41 3.72 0.55
C HIS A 67 16.94 4.77 -0.43
N ASP A 68 16.51 4.69 -1.69
CA ASP A 68 16.90 5.63 -2.74
C ASP A 68 15.95 6.84 -2.87
N GLY A 69 14.90 6.90 -2.05
CA GLY A 69 13.90 7.96 -2.06
C GLY A 69 12.86 7.83 -3.17
N GLU A 70 12.86 6.71 -3.88
CA GLU A 70 11.94 6.39 -4.97
C GLU A 70 11.42 4.94 -4.82
N VAL A 71 10.33 4.60 -5.51
CA VAL A 71 9.77 3.24 -5.51
C VAL A 71 9.82 2.71 -6.93
N ASN A 72 10.63 1.69 -7.16
CA ASN A 72 10.66 1.00 -8.45
C ASN A 72 9.52 -0.04 -8.57
N PHE A 73 9.33 -0.58 -9.78
CA PHE A 73 8.24 -1.52 -10.03
C PHE A 73 8.28 -2.78 -9.15
N ARG A 74 9.48 -3.26 -8.77
CA ARG A 74 9.62 -4.44 -7.91
C ARG A 74 9.13 -4.15 -6.50
N GLU A 75 9.45 -2.98 -5.97
CA GLU A 75 8.99 -2.52 -4.66
C GLU A 75 7.49 -2.26 -4.65
N PHE A 76 6.96 -1.68 -5.72
CA PHE A 76 5.53 -1.52 -5.93
C PHE A 76 4.79 -2.87 -5.93
N CYS A 77 5.28 -3.86 -6.69
CA CYS A 77 4.68 -5.21 -6.70
C CYS A 77 4.69 -5.88 -5.32
N ARG A 78 5.74 -5.64 -4.53
CA ARG A 78 5.82 -6.12 -3.15
C ARG A 78 4.73 -5.49 -2.28
N CYS A 79 4.47 -4.18 -2.42
CA CYS A 79 3.33 -3.51 -1.77
C CYS A 79 2.02 -4.24 -2.04
N VAL A 80 1.71 -4.39 -3.33
CA VAL A 80 0.45 -4.99 -3.79
C VAL A 80 0.31 -6.41 -3.25
N SER A 81 1.40 -7.18 -3.23
CA SER A 81 1.42 -8.54 -2.70
C SER A 81 1.17 -8.58 -1.18
N ASP A 82 1.76 -7.66 -0.42
CA ASP A 82 1.55 -7.57 1.03
C ASP A 82 0.11 -7.17 1.37
N LEU A 83 -0.48 -6.23 0.60
CA LEU A 83 -1.89 -5.85 0.73
C LEU A 83 -2.83 -7.02 0.41
N ALA A 84 -2.59 -7.72 -0.70
CA ALA A 84 -3.36 -8.90 -1.08
C ALA A 84 -3.28 -10.00 0.01
N LYS A 85 -2.09 -10.22 0.59
CA LYS A 85 -1.90 -11.14 1.71
C LYS A 85 -2.68 -10.72 2.95
N CYS A 86 -2.66 -9.44 3.32
CA CYS A 86 -3.46 -8.93 4.44
C CYS A 86 -4.95 -9.10 4.21
N TYR A 87 -5.43 -8.77 3.00
CA TYR A 87 -6.83 -8.94 2.63
C TYR A 87 -7.25 -10.42 2.68
N TYR A 88 -6.41 -11.32 2.17
CA TYR A 88 -6.60 -12.78 2.27
C TYR A 88 -6.67 -13.27 3.72
N GLN A 89 -5.78 -12.80 4.60
CA GLN A 89 -5.78 -13.17 6.02
C GLN A 89 -7.05 -12.73 6.73
N LYS A 90 -7.55 -11.53 6.43
CA LYS A 90 -8.83 -11.02 6.97
C LYS A 90 -10.01 -11.85 6.48
N LYS A 91 -10.04 -12.18 5.18
CA LYS A 91 -11.11 -12.98 4.56
C LYS A 91 -11.15 -14.43 5.03
N THR A 92 -10.00 -15.02 5.38
CA THR A 92 -9.89 -16.44 5.77
C THR A 92 -9.85 -16.66 7.28
N GLY A 93 -9.92 -15.60 8.09
CA GLY A 93 -9.96 -15.68 9.56
C GLY A 93 -8.71 -16.27 10.23
N LYS A 94 -7.65 -16.57 9.47
CA LYS A 94 -6.41 -17.21 9.97
C LYS A 94 -5.28 -16.23 10.33
N GLY A 95 -5.55 -14.92 10.38
CA GLY A 95 -4.62 -13.90 10.86
C GLY A 95 -4.81 -13.60 12.35
N GLY A 96 -4.00 -14.21 13.21
CA GLY A 96 -4.17 -14.22 14.66
C GLY A 96 -4.32 -12.86 15.36
N LYS A 97 -4.99 -12.93 16.52
CA LYS A 97 -4.87 -12.04 17.69
C LYS A 97 -3.55 -11.24 17.67
N LYS A 98 -3.63 -9.94 17.36
CA LYS A 98 -2.79 -8.95 18.04
C LYS A 98 -3.72 -8.20 18.98
N GLY A 99 -3.78 -8.68 20.23
CA GLY A 99 -4.46 -7.96 21.29
C GLY A 99 -3.87 -6.56 21.39
N LYS A 100 -4.68 -5.55 21.13
CA LYS A 100 -4.47 -4.22 21.69
C LYS A 100 -5.40 -4.16 22.90
N GLY A 101 -4.90 -4.68 24.02
CA GLY A 101 -5.58 -4.52 25.32
C GLY A 101 -5.45 -3.07 25.77
N LYS A 102 -6.56 -2.57 26.37
CA LYS A 102 -6.73 -1.45 27.32
C LYS A 102 -6.04 -0.11 26.96
N GLU A 103 -6.73 1.02 26.99
CA GLU A 103 -7.52 1.51 28.13
C GLU A 103 -8.92 1.98 27.74
N ARG A 104 -9.92 1.42 28.44
CA ARG A 104 -11.10 2.18 28.85
C ARG A 104 -10.73 2.72 30.23
N GLU A 105 -10.58 4.02 30.35
CA GLU A 105 -10.82 4.72 31.61
C GLU A 105 -12.08 5.53 31.38
N GLY A 106 -13.20 4.95 31.79
CA GLY A 106 -14.28 5.74 32.32
C GLY A 106 -14.21 5.56 33.82
N GLU A 107 -14.23 6.66 34.56
CA GLU A 107 -14.98 6.80 35.79
C GLU A 107 -15.09 8.30 36.07
N GLU A 108 -16.31 8.81 35.86
CA GLU A 108 -16.84 9.96 36.57
C GLU A 108 -16.74 9.67 38.07
N GLU A 109 -16.25 10.63 38.86
CA GLU A 109 -16.63 10.77 40.26
C GLU A 109 -16.98 12.24 40.52
N ASP A 110 -18.00 12.42 41.36
CA ASP A 110 -18.78 13.62 41.73
C ASP A 110 -18.02 14.95 41.90
#